data_AF-A0A1W9MN24-F1
#
_entry.id   AF-A0A1W9MN24-F1
#
_cell.length_a   1.000
_cell.length_b   1.000
_cell.length_c   1.000
_cell.angle_alpha   90.00
_cell.angle_beta   90.00
_cell.angle_gamma   90.00
#
_symmetry.space_group_name_H-M   'P 1'
#
loop_
_entity.id
_entity.type
_entity.pdbx_description
1 polymer ?
#
loop_
_entity_poly.entity_id
_entity_poly.type
_entity_poly.pdbx_seq_one_letter_code
_entity_poly.pdbx_strand_id
1 'polypeptide(L)' 'MESIEQLTEKASCLRPTERIQLVEAILCGLDNPDPNIGRIWLAESEARYEAYKRGEIEATDWNEIRSRYEH' A
#
# COMPACT_ATOMS: atom_id res chain seq x y z
N MET A 1 6.68 25.81 -16.46
CA MET A 1 6.82 24.43 -15.95
C MET A 1 7.64 23.67 -16.96
N GLU A 2 8.67 22.92 -16.54
CA GLU A 2 9.51 22.14 -17.45
C GLU A 2 8.74 20.93 -18.01
N SER A 3 9.11 20.45 -19.20
CA SER A 3 8.52 19.23 -19.77
C SER A 3 9.09 17.97 -19.10
N ILE A 4 8.41 16.84 -19.26
CA ILE A 4 8.89 15.54 -18.74
C ILE A 4 10.25 15.18 -19.36
N GLU A 5 10.44 15.47 -20.64
CA GLU A 5 11.70 15.24 -21.34
C GLU A 5 12.83 16.07 -20.72
N GLN A 6 12.59 17.36 -20.45
CA GLN A 6 13.55 18.26 -19.80
C GLN A 6 13.91 17.80 -18.38
N LEU A 7 12.92 17.34 -17.60
CA LEU A 7 13.14 16.81 -16.26
C LEU A 7 13.90 15.48 -16.28
N THR A 8 13.63 14.63 -17.27
CA THR A 8 14.31 13.34 -17.46
C THR A 8 15.77 13.55 -17.82
N GLU A 9 16.06 14.51 -18.71
CA GLU A 9 17.43 14.86 -19.07
C GLU A 9 18.23 15.33 -17.85
N LYS A 10 17.66 16.21 -17.02
CA LYS A 10 18.28 16.65 -15.76
C LYS A 10 18.51 15.51 -14.77
N ALA A 11 17.53 14.63 -14.59
CA ALA A 11 17.66 13.45 -13.71
C ALA A 11 18.73 12.46 -14.23
N SER A 12 18.94 12.41 -15.55
CA SER A 12 19.97 11.58 -16.17
C SER A 12 21.39 12.08 -15.88
N CYS A 13 21.57 13.38 -15.63
CA CYS A 13 22.86 13.97 -15.24
C CYS A 13 23.27 13.68 -13.79
N LEU A 14 22.35 13.18 -12.95
CA LEU A 14 22.64 12.82 -11.56
C LEU A 14 23.48 11.54 -11.47
N ARG A 15 24.30 11.44 -10.41
CA ARG A 15 24.98 10.18 -10.07
C ARG A 15 23.95 9.11 -9.70
N PRO A 16 24.26 7.81 -9.84
CA PRO A 16 23.31 6.74 -9.53
C PRO A 16 22.64 6.86 -8.16
N THR A 17 23.38 7.21 -7.11
CA THR A 17 22.84 7.39 -5.75
C THR A 17 21.86 8.56 -5.66
N GLU A 18 22.18 9.69 -6.28
CA GLU A 18 21.31 10.87 -6.29
C GLU A 18 20.03 10.61 -7.10
N ARG A 19 20.15 9.81 -8.17
CA ARG A 19 18.98 9.40 -8.95
C ARG A 19 18.03 8.52 -8.15
N ILE A 20 18.56 7.59 -7.35
CA ILE A 20 17.72 6.79 -6.43
C ILE A 20 17.04 7.68 -5.39
N GLN A 21 17.77 8.61 -4.77
CA GLN A 21 17.19 9.55 -3.81
C GLN A 21 16.06 10.41 -4.41
N LEU A 22 16.23 10.85 -5.66
CA LEU A 22 15.18 11.59 -6.37
C LEU A 22 13.94 10.72 -6.62
N VAL A 23 14.13 9.47 -7.03
CA VAL A 23 13.02 8.51 -7.23
C VAL A 23 12.26 8.29 -5.93
N GLU A 24 12.97 8.06 -4.82
CA GLU A 24 12.35 7.88 -3.50
C GLU A 24 11.54 9.10 -3.08
N ALA A 25 12.08 10.31 -3.23
CA ALA A 25 11.37 11.55 -2.91
C ALA A 25 10.09 11.73 -3.75
N ILE A 26 10.14 11.39 -5.05
CA ILE A 26 8.97 11.42 -5.93
C ILE A 26 7.93 10.40 -5.46
N LEU A 27 8.34 9.15 -5.21
CA LEU A 27 7.43 8.09 -4.75
C LEU A 27 6.77 8.45 -3.42
N CYS A 28 7.52 8.96 -2.44
CA CYS A 28 6.96 9.42 -1.17
C CYS A 28 5.92 10.54 -1.36
N GLY A 29 6.08 11.41 -2.37
CA GLY A 29 5.09 12.44 -2.68
C GLY A 29 3.84 11.92 -3.39
N LEU A 30 3.95 10.80 -4.09
CA LEU A 30 2.83 10.12 -4.76
C LEU A 30 2.04 9.23 -3.80
N ASP A 31 2.72 8.65 -2.81
CA ASP A 31 2.13 7.92 -1.70
C ASP A 31 1.51 8.89 -0.69
N ASN A 32 0.43 9.56 -1.09
CA ASN A 32 -0.40 10.34 -0.18
C ASN A 32 -1.62 9.51 0.25
N PRO A 33 -1.51 8.68 1.31
CA PRO A 33 -2.66 7.94 1.80
C PRO A 33 -3.72 8.93 2.29
N ASP A 34 -4.97 8.75 1.87
CA ASP A 34 -6.06 9.51 2.43
C ASP A 34 -6.08 9.28 3.95
N PRO A 35 -5.92 10.32 4.78
CA PRO A 35 -5.84 10.17 6.23
C PRO A 35 -7.12 9.56 6.82
N ASN A 36 -8.24 9.57 6.08
CA ASN A 36 -9.49 8.95 6.49
C ASN A 36 -9.55 7.44 6.27
N ILE A 37 -8.69 6.86 5.42
CA ILE A 37 -8.69 5.42 5.14
C ILE A 37 -8.51 4.63 6.43
N GLY A 38 -7.60 5.04 7.32
CA GLY A 38 -7.41 4.37 8.60
C GLY A 38 -8.68 4.33 9.45
N ARG A 39 -9.45 5.43 9.49
CA ARG A 39 -10.73 5.51 10.20
C ARG A 39 -11.79 4.60 9.59
N ILE A 40 -11.88 4.56 8.25
CA ILE A 40 -12.83 3.71 7.52
C ILE A 40 -12.49 2.23 7.77
N TRP A 41 -11.21 1.87 7.71
CA TRP A 41 -10.73 0.51 7.97
C TRP A 41 -11.00 0.08 9.41
N LEU A 42 -10.82 0.96 10.40
CA LEU A 42 -11.14 0.65 11.79
C LEU A 42 -12.63 0.31 11.94
N ALA A 43 -13.51 1.17 11.43
CA ALA A 43 -14.96 0.97 11.50
C ALA A 43 -15.41 -0.32 10.80
N GLU A 44 -14.89 -0.59 9.59
CA GLU A 44 -15.20 -1.82 8.85
C GLU A 44 -14.67 -3.07 9.59
N SER A 45 -13.46 -3.00 10.14
CA SER A 45 -12.84 -4.13 10.82
C SER A 45 -13.60 -4.50 12.09
N GLU A 46 -14.02 -3.50 12.88
CA GLU A 46 -14.87 -3.70 14.06
C GLU A 46 -16.23 -4.26 13.64
N ALA A 47 -16.87 -3.70 12.61
CA ALA A 47 -18.17 -4.18 12.13
C ALA A 47 -18.13 -5.65 11.68
N ARG A 48 -17.10 -6.04 10.91
CA ARG A 48 -16.90 -7.44 10.48
C ARG A 48 -16.63 -8.37 11.64
N TYR A 49 -15.83 -7.95 12.61
CA TYR A 49 -15.54 -8.76 13.79
C TYR A 49 -16.81 -9.02 14.62
N GLU A 50 -17.64 -8.00 14.82
CA GLU A 50 -18.91 -8.16 15.53
C GLU A 50 -19.89 -9.06 14.77
N ALA A 51 -19.99 -8.93 13.44
CA ALA A 51 -20.81 -9.80 12.61
C ALA A 51 -20.33 -11.27 12.64
N TYR A 52 -19.02 -11.50 12.61
CA TYR A 52 -18.43 -12.83 12.82
C TYR A 52 -18.82 -13.41 14.18
N LYS A 53 -18.70 -12.63 15.27
CA LYS A 53 -19.11 -13.09 16.61
C LYS A 53 -20.60 -13.44 16.71
N ARG A 54 -21.45 -12.79 15.91
CA ARG A 54 -22.90 -13.12 15.80
C ARG A 54 -23.18 -14.31 14.87
N GLY A 55 -22.17 -14.85 14.18
CA GLY A 55 -22.34 -15.93 13.22
C GLY A 55 -22.92 -15.49 11.87
N GLU A 56 -22.90 -14.19 11.58
CA GLU A 56 -23.42 -13.61 10.32
C GLU A 56 -22.38 -13.68 9.19
N ILE A 57 -21.11 -13.90 9.54
CA ILE A 57 -19.99 -14.04 8.60
C ILE A 57 -19.27 -15.35 8.91
N GLU A 58 -19.00 -16.14 7.87
CA GLU A 58 -18.20 -17.35 7.97
C GLU A 58 -16.70 -17.03 8.01
N ALA A 59 -15.93 -17.84 8.72
CA ALA A 59 -14.47 -17.77 8.71
C ALA A 59 -13.89 -19.09 8.21
N THR A 60 -12.76 -19.00 7.51
CA THR A 60 -11.99 -20.18 7.08
C THR A 60 -10.95 -20.52 8.15
N ASP A 61 -10.81 -21.80 8.48
CA ASP A 61 -9.81 -22.26 9.44
C ASP A 61 -8.39 -21.99 8.91
N TRP A 62 -7.51 -21.51 9.79
CA TRP A 62 -6.13 -21.20 9.42
C TRP A 62 -5.37 -22.43 8.92
N ASN A 63 -5.59 -23.61 9.51
CA ASN A 63 -4.89 -24.82 9.09
C ASN A 63 -5.33 -25.27 7.70
N GLU A 64 -6.60 -25.06 7.33
CA GLU A 64 -7.12 -25.33 5.98
C GLU A 64 -6.44 -24.45 4.93
N ILE A 65 -6.21 -23.17 5.25
CA ILE A 65 -5.46 -22.28 4.35
C ILE A 65 -3.99 -22.69 4.28
N ARG A 66 -3.37 -22.98 5.43
CA ARG A 66 -1.94 -23.34 5.51
C ARG A 66 -1.61 -24.59 4.70
N SER A 67 -2.46 -25.62 4.75
CA SER A 67 -2.24 -26.86 4.01
C SER A 67 -2.25 -26.70 2.48
N ARG A 68 -2.78 -25.60 1.94
CA ARG A 68 -2.75 -25.31 0.49
C ARG A 68 -1.37 -24.90 -0.01
N TYR A 69 -0.49 -24.46 0.89
CA TYR A 69 0.83 -23.90 0.57
C TYR A 69 2.00 -24.70 1.17
N GLU A 70 1.74 -25.62 2.10
CA GLU A 70 2.72 -26.61 2.54
C GLU A 70 3.02 -27.57 1.37
N HIS A 71 4.23 -27.43 0.80
CA HIS A 71 4.84 -28.38 -0.16
C HIS A 71 5.87 -29.23 0.57
#